data_AF-A0A0P7V3G4-F1
#
_entry.id   AF-A0A0P7V3G4-F1
#
_cell.length_a   1.000
_cell.length_b   1.000
_cell.length_c   1.000
_cell.angle_alpha   90.00
_cell.angle_beta   90.00
_cell.angle_gamma   90.00
#
_symmetry.space_group_name_H-M   'P 1'
#
loop_
_entity.id
_entity.type
_entity.pdbx_description
1 polymer ?
#
loop_
_entity_poly.entity_id
_entity_poly.type
_entity_poly.pdbx_seq_one_letter_code
_entity_poly.pdbx_strand_id
1 'polypeptide(L)'
;MAAGTIVPPPRPSSRPKLPAGKLAGINEIVRPFSPPKTSNASPPPAAPLARAESSSSLSSNASLSAGNTPTVGISRGPSPITLASQDSLPIAVAFTESVNAYFKGADPAKCIVKITGDMTLSFPSGIIKIFTSNPSPAVLSFKLKNTNKLEQILPNQQILYSDPSQSDSSTKDFWLNMQNLTAYLRKASEQNPAASYYNVDILKYQARPFLFLCTLSVASNGIQSTPLNLAVYWKCSPGTTDLRVDYRYNPESMLSPSPLCNVQVLVPVDGGVTNMQSLPPAVWNSEQNKSLWKLSDISEKSENEGSGSLRAKFDLSEGPSNPATLAVQFLSEGSTLSGVDLELVGTGYRLSLVKKRFATGKI
;
A
#
# COMPACT_ATOMS: atom_id res chain seq x y z
N MET A 1 -24.13 2.22 -83.21
CA MET A 1 -25.38 2.90 -82.80
C MET A 1 -26.33 1.79 -82.34
N ALA A 2 -26.96 1.79 -81.17
CA ALA A 2 -27.71 2.87 -80.53
C ALA A 2 -27.52 2.85 -78.98
N ALA A 3 -27.66 4.04 -78.40
CA ALA A 3 -27.53 4.34 -76.98
C ALA A 3 -28.82 4.00 -76.22
N GLY A 4 -28.69 3.28 -75.10
CA GLY A 4 -29.76 3.09 -74.12
C GLY A 4 -29.56 4.03 -72.93
N THR A 5 -30.49 4.97 -72.75
CA THR A 5 -30.54 5.98 -71.69
C THR A 5 -30.99 5.38 -70.35
N ILE A 6 -30.23 5.68 -69.29
CA ILE A 6 -30.52 5.33 -67.88
C ILE A 6 -31.47 6.36 -67.28
N VAL A 7 -32.60 5.91 -66.71
CA VAL A 7 -33.57 6.76 -65.98
C VAL A 7 -33.38 6.56 -64.47
N PRO A 8 -33.29 7.63 -63.66
CA PRO A 8 -33.14 7.52 -62.20
C PRO A 8 -34.46 7.24 -61.46
N PRO A 9 -34.41 6.58 -60.28
CA PRO A 9 -35.60 6.20 -59.52
C PRO A 9 -36.26 7.38 -58.76
N PRO A 10 -37.57 7.28 -58.45
CA PRO A 10 -38.32 8.36 -57.82
C PRO A 10 -38.04 8.50 -56.32
N ARG A 11 -38.13 9.75 -55.83
CA ARG A 11 -37.93 10.14 -54.43
C ARG A 11 -39.15 9.76 -53.56
N PRO A 12 -38.98 9.22 -52.35
CA PRO A 12 -40.11 8.85 -51.50
C PRO A 12 -40.83 10.06 -50.89
N SER A 13 -42.15 9.89 -50.68
CA SER A 13 -43.10 10.87 -50.18
C SER A 13 -43.03 11.06 -48.65
N SER A 14 -43.17 12.31 -48.20
CA SER A 14 -43.19 12.72 -46.79
C SER A 14 -44.46 12.24 -46.07
N ARG A 15 -44.29 11.57 -44.91
CA ARG A 15 -45.39 11.03 -44.10
C ARG A 15 -45.83 12.00 -42.97
N PRO A 16 -47.13 12.02 -42.56
CA PRO A 16 -47.69 13.04 -41.66
C PRO A 16 -47.34 12.87 -40.17
N LYS A 17 -47.37 13.97 -39.41
CA LYS A 17 -47.30 14.03 -37.94
C LYS A 17 -48.62 13.59 -37.29
N LEU A 18 -48.55 12.80 -36.21
CA LEU A 18 -49.66 12.49 -35.29
C LEU A 18 -49.21 12.65 -33.82
N PRO A 19 -50.14 12.93 -32.88
CA PRO A 19 -49.85 13.53 -31.57
C PRO A 19 -49.59 12.50 -30.44
N ALA A 20 -49.19 13.06 -29.29
CA ALA A 20 -48.79 12.36 -28.07
C ALA A 20 -49.92 11.56 -27.39
N GLY A 21 -49.60 10.35 -26.94
CA GLY A 21 -50.42 9.49 -26.10
C GLY A 21 -49.56 8.43 -25.40
N LYS A 22 -49.74 8.31 -24.09
CA LYS A 22 -48.88 7.68 -23.08
C LYS A 22 -49.26 6.21 -22.84
N LEU A 23 -48.29 5.35 -22.51
CA LEU A 23 -48.30 4.14 -21.63
C LEU A 23 -47.11 3.24 -22.04
N ALA A 24 -46.03 3.19 -21.26
CA ALA A 24 -45.80 2.35 -20.07
C ALA A 24 -44.97 1.11 -20.42
N GLY A 25 -43.79 0.98 -19.79
CA GLY A 25 -43.08 -0.28 -19.65
C GLY A 25 -41.60 -0.24 -20.04
N ILE A 26 -40.74 -0.49 -19.05
CA ILE A 26 -39.33 -0.92 -19.13
C ILE A 26 -38.30 0.23 -19.13
N ASN A 27 -37.93 0.66 -17.91
CA ASN A 27 -36.80 1.56 -17.63
C ASN A 27 -35.48 0.78 -17.65
N GLU A 28 -34.58 1.12 -18.58
CA GLU A 28 -33.14 0.89 -18.43
C GLU A 28 -32.56 1.95 -17.48
N ILE A 29 -32.04 1.51 -16.33
CA ILE A 29 -31.29 2.37 -15.41
C ILE A 29 -29.81 2.25 -15.74
N VAL A 30 -29.32 3.22 -16.50
CA VAL A 30 -27.93 3.68 -16.45
C VAL A 30 -27.78 4.45 -15.14
N ARG A 31 -26.98 3.93 -14.21
CA ARG A 31 -26.70 4.58 -12.91
C ARG A 31 -25.26 5.10 -12.91
N PRO A 32 -25.03 6.43 -13.07
CA PRO A 32 -23.76 7.05 -12.72
C PRO A 32 -23.65 7.20 -11.20
N PHE A 33 -22.54 6.74 -10.63
CA PHE A 33 -22.17 6.99 -9.23
C PHE A 33 -21.64 8.43 -9.10
N SER A 34 -22.40 9.29 -8.43
CA SER A 34 -21.92 10.58 -7.92
C SER A 34 -22.61 10.85 -6.58
N PRO A 35 -21.86 11.12 -5.49
CA PRO A 35 -22.45 11.49 -4.22
C PRO A 35 -22.91 12.97 -4.23
N PRO A 36 -23.97 13.34 -3.48
CA PRO A 36 -24.44 14.72 -3.40
C PRO A 36 -23.49 15.59 -2.56
N LYS A 37 -23.09 16.74 -3.10
CA LYS A 37 -22.46 17.82 -2.34
C LYS A 37 -23.55 18.58 -1.58
N THR A 38 -23.55 18.52 -0.26
CA THR A 38 -24.32 19.46 0.58
C THR A 38 -23.42 20.66 0.90
N SER A 39 -23.74 21.77 0.27
CA SER A 39 -23.14 23.09 0.52
C SER A 39 -23.81 23.75 1.72
N ASN A 40 -23.12 23.84 2.85
CA ASN A 40 -23.39 24.83 3.88
C ASN A 40 -22.10 25.65 4.10
N ALA A 41 -21.95 26.70 3.30
CA ALA A 41 -20.91 27.72 3.48
C ALA A 41 -21.58 28.99 4.00
N SER A 42 -21.27 29.36 5.25
CA SER A 42 -21.50 30.69 5.79
C SER A 42 -20.23 31.53 5.56
N PRO A 43 -20.32 32.80 5.11
CA PRO A 43 -19.15 33.61 4.83
C PRO A 43 -18.61 34.30 6.10
N PRO A 44 -17.28 34.46 6.26
CA PRO A 44 -16.73 35.45 7.18
C PRO A 44 -16.59 36.81 6.48
N PRO A 45 -16.76 37.94 7.19
CA PRO A 45 -16.58 39.27 6.60
C PRO A 45 -15.09 39.63 6.48
N ALA A 46 -14.77 40.37 5.42
CA ALA A 46 -13.45 40.93 5.15
C ALA A 46 -13.34 42.39 5.63
N ALA A 47 -12.17 42.76 6.18
CA ALA A 47 -11.44 44.04 6.03
C ALA A 47 -10.40 44.21 7.17
N PRO A 48 -9.36 45.08 7.05
CA PRO A 48 -8.59 45.50 5.89
C PRO A 48 -7.06 45.38 6.12
N LEU A 49 -6.30 45.67 5.05
CA LEU A 49 -4.84 45.85 5.01
C LEU A 49 -4.30 46.80 6.08
N ALA A 50 -3.17 46.45 6.69
CA ALA A 50 -2.16 47.40 7.15
C ALA A 50 -0.75 46.80 7.02
N ARG A 51 0.01 47.41 6.11
CA ARG A 51 1.46 47.28 5.90
C ARG A 51 2.17 48.04 7.03
N ALA A 52 3.16 47.43 7.66
CA ALA A 52 4.19 48.16 8.39
C ALA A 52 5.52 47.39 8.35
N GLU A 53 6.47 47.94 7.60
CA GLU A 53 7.89 47.62 7.67
C GLU A 53 8.46 48.24 8.95
N SER A 54 9.38 47.56 9.62
CA SER A 54 10.36 48.20 10.50
C SER A 54 11.60 47.32 10.64
N SER A 55 12.67 47.84 10.05
CA SER A 55 14.07 47.44 10.15
C SER A 55 14.80 48.37 11.11
N SER A 56 15.57 47.83 12.06
CA SER A 56 16.74 48.44 12.73
C SER A 56 17.24 47.43 13.78
N SER A 57 18.38 46.73 13.66
CA SER A 57 19.80 47.16 13.62
C SER A 57 20.21 48.08 14.77
N LEU A 58 21.12 47.58 15.63
CA LEU A 58 22.23 48.22 16.39
C LEU A 58 22.94 47.07 17.16
N SER A 59 24.13 46.59 16.76
CA SER A 59 25.49 46.97 17.23
C SER A 59 25.61 47.05 18.75
N SER A 60 26.62 46.55 19.48
CA SER A 60 27.89 45.83 19.28
C SER A 60 28.33 45.45 20.70
N ASN A 61 29.17 44.42 20.87
CA ASN A 61 30.36 44.51 21.72
C ASN A 61 31.23 43.26 21.54
N ALA A 62 32.46 43.53 21.15
CA ALA A 62 33.55 42.59 21.02
C ALA A 62 34.14 42.23 22.39
N SER A 63 34.63 41.02 22.52
CA SER A 63 35.84 40.74 23.29
C SER A 63 36.52 39.48 22.77
N LEU A 64 37.70 39.69 22.19
CA LEU A 64 38.67 38.70 21.74
C LEU A 64 39.28 37.97 22.93
N SER A 65 39.47 36.66 22.83
CA SER A 65 40.72 36.02 23.29
C SER A 65 40.99 34.74 22.50
N ALA A 66 42.22 34.65 22.01
CA ALA A 66 42.76 33.58 21.18
C ALA A 66 43.18 32.35 22.01
N GLY A 67 43.23 31.19 21.36
CA GLY A 67 43.86 29.96 21.86
C GLY A 67 43.86 28.86 20.80
N ASN A 68 45.05 28.46 20.36
CA ASN A 68 45.35 27.66 19.17
C ASN A 68 45.12 26.13 19.31
N THR A 69 44.58 25.53 18.22
CA THR A 69 44.82 24.17 17.64
C THR A 69 44.49 22.89 18.44
N PRO A 70 44.32 21.70 17.80
CA PRO A 70 43.79 21.34 16.47
C PRO A 70 42.74 20.20 16.57
N THR A 71 41.85 19.98 15.58
CA THR A 71 41.22 18.64 15.47
C THR A 71 40.80 18.27 14.05
N VAL A 72 41.43 17.19 13.60
CA VAL A 72 41.14 16.36 12.43
C VAL A 72 39.66 15.97 12.39
N GLY A 73 39.01 16.23 11.26
CA GLY A 73 37.64 15.80 10.98
C GLY A 73 37.60 14.28 10.80
N ILE A 74 37.16 13.57 11.84
CA ILE A 74 36.87 12.15 11.79
C ILE A 74 35.37 11.98 11.58
N SER A 75 35.06 11.32 10.47
CA SER A 75 33.82 10.62 10.14
C SER A 75 32.93 10.31 11.35
N ARG A 76 31.69 10.83 11.32
CA ARG A 76 30.61 10.42 12.21
C ARG A 76 30.14 9.01 11.81
N GLY A 77 30.87 8.01 12.29
CA GLY A 77 30.39 6.63 12.36
C GLY A 77 29.19 6.49 13.30
N PRO A 78 28.53 5.32 13.32
CA PRO A 78 27.34 5.08 14.14
C PRO A 78 27.67 5.23 15.62
N SER A 79 26.86 6.02 16.34
CA SER A 79 27.11 6.36 17.73
C SER A 79 27.22 5.11 18.62
N PRO A 80 28.29 4.96 19.41
CA PRO A 80 28.36 3.93 20.45
C PRO A 80 27.33 4.25 21.53
N ILE A 81 26.69 3.22 22.10
CA ILE A 81 25.86 3.37 23.29
C ILE A 81 26.77 3.86 24.43
N THR A 82 26.69 5.15 24.76
CA THR A 82 27.33 5.73 25.94
C THR A 82 26.67 5.16 27.19
N LEU A 83 27.46 4.46 28.00
CA LEU A 83 27.07 3.79 29.24
C LEU A 83 26.75 4.78 30.39
N ALA A 84 26.19 5.95 30.09
CA ALA A 84 25.88 7.00 31.05
C ALA A 84 24.42 7.46 30.85
N SER A 85 23.55 7.03 31.76
CA SER A 85 22.18 7.52 32.01
C SER A 85 21.20 7.58 30.82
N GLN A 86 20.91 6.44 30.20
CA GLN A 86 19.64 6.21 29.52
C GLN A 86 19.02 4.95 30.13
N ASP A 87 18.05 5.12 31.05
CA ASP A 87 17.45 4.03 31.84
C ASP A 87 16.64 3.01 31.00
N SER A 88 16.54 3.20 29.68
CA SER A 88 15.79 2.32 28.77
C SER A 88 16.59 1.95 27.52
N LEU A 89 16.59 0.66 27.20
CA LEU A 89 17.29 0.09 26.04
C LEU A 89 16.51 0.38 24.74
N PRO A 90 17.17 0.96 23.71
CA PRO A 90 16.50 1.24 22.45
C PRO A 90 16.34 -0.03 21.62
N ILE A 91 15.12 -0.27 21.15
CA ILE A 91 14.80 -1.31 20.16
C ILE A 91 14.00 -0.68 19.02
N ALA A 92 13.98 -1.30 17.85
CA ALA A 92 13.08 -0.91 16.78
C ALA A 92 12.10 -2.03 16.46
N VAL A 93 10.93 -1.67 15.95
CA VAL A 93 9.89 -2.60 15.51
C VAL A 93 9.66 -2.39 14.03
N ALA A 94 9.47 -3.48 13.29
CA ALA A 94 8.99 -3.43 11.92
C ALA A 94 7.74 -4.30 11.78
N PHE A 95 6.68 -3.73 11.19
CA PHE A 95 5.53 -4.46 10.66
C PHE A 95 5.64 -4.47 9.14
N THR A 96 5.79 -5.65 8.56
CA THR A 96 5.79 -5.84 7.10
C THR A 96 4.58 -6.67 6.72
N GLU A 97 3.73 -6.13 5.86
CA GLU A 97 2.55 -6.84 5.37
C GLU A 97 2.65 -7.15 3.87
N SER A 98 1.99 -8.22 3.47
CA SER A 98 1.82 -8.64 2.09
C SER A 98 0.34 -8.80 1.81
N VAL A 99 -0.15 -8.07 0.79
CA VAL A 99 -1.50 -8.20 0.27
C VAL A 99 -1.49 -9.07 -0.99
N ASN A 100 -2.29 -10.12 -0.95
CA ASN A 100 -2.57 -10.99 -2.09
C ASN A 100 -4.02 -10.77 -2.46
N ALA A 101 -4.30 -10.50 -3.73
CA ALA A 101 -5.65 -10.21 -4.20
C ALA A 101 -5.87 -10.85 -5.57
N TYR A 102 -7.07 -11.35 -5.81
CA TYR A 102 -7.45 -11.91 -7.10
C TYR A 102 -8.76 -11.26 -7.54
N PHE A 103 -8.75 -10.65 -8.72
CA PHE A 103 -9.89 -9.99 -9.32
C PHE A 103 -10.35 -10.78 -10.55
N LYS A 104 -11.66 -11.06 -10.65
CA LYS A 104 -12.24 -11.75 -11.81
C LYS A 104 -13.09 -10.80 -12.64
N GLY A 105 -12.47 -10.22 -13.68
CA GLY A 105 -13.11 -9.25 -14.56
C GLY A 105 -13.42 -7.95 -13.82
N ALA A 106 -14.66 -7.48 -13.94
CA ALA A 106 -15.15 -6.27 -13.28
C ALA A 106 -16.12 -6.56 -12.12
N ASP A 107 -16.24 -7.82 -11.68
CA ASP A 107 -17.19 -8.25 -10.65
C ASP A 107 -16.57 -8.15 -9.25
N PRO A 108 -16.99 -7.17 -8.41
CA PRO A 108 -16.41 -6.97 -7.09
C PRO A 108 -16.66 -8.13 -6.12
N ALA A 109 -17.75 -8.89 -6.32
CA ALA A 109 -18.12 -10.01 -5.45
C ALA A 109 -17.21 -11.23 -5.64
N LYS A 110 -16.45 -11.28 -6.74
CA LYS A 110 -15.47 -12.34 -7.02
C LYS A 110 -14.04 -11.96 -6.60
N CYS A 111 -13.88 -10.81 -5.94
CA CYS A 111 -12.60 -10.41 -5.38
C CYS A 111 -12.26 -11.26 -4.16
N ILE A 112 -11.12 -11.96 -4.22
CA ILE A 112 -10.57 -12.73 -3.09
C ILE A 112 -9.32 -12.00 -2.62
N VAL A 113 -9.21 -11.76 -1.32
CA VAL A 113 -8.08 -11.05 -0.73
C VAL A 113 -7.56 -11.81 0.49
N LYS A 114 -6.24 -11.85 0.63
CA LYS A 114 -5.53 -12.41 1.78
C LYS A 114 -4.38 -11.50 2.15
N ILE A 115 -4.42 -10.99 3.38
CA ILE A 115 -3.38 -10.13 3.94
C ILE A 115 -2.63 -10.92 5.01
N THR A 116 -1.32 -11.00 4.87
CA THR A 116 -0.41 -11.65 5.84
C THR A 116 0.63 -10.65 6.28
N GLY A 117 1.05 -10.69 7.54
CA GLY A 117 2.10 -9.83 8.04
C GLY A 117 3.08 -10.55 8.96
N ASP A 118 4.25 -9.94 9.09
CA ASP A 118 5.28 -10.29 10.04
C ASP A 118 5.60 -9.09 10.93
N MET A 119 5.94 -9.41 12.18
CA MET A 119 6.47 -8.44 13.14
C MET A 119 7.88 -8.86 13.51
N THR A 120 8.82 -7.94 13.32
CA THR A 120 10.24 -8.12 13.62
C THR A 120 10.69 -7.07 14.64
N LEU A 121 11.47 -7.50 15.62
CA LEU A 121 12.18 -6.60 16.52
C LEU A 121 13.65 -6.51 16.11
N SER A 122 14.18 -5.29 16.06
CA SER A 122 15.58 -5.02 15.76
C SER A 122 16.30 -4.52 17.00
N PHE A 123 17.40 -5.19 17.33
CA PHE A 123 18.19 -4.93 18.52
C PHE A 123 19.56 -4.36 18.11
N PRO A 124 20.03 -3.25 18.71
CA PRO A 124 21.35 -2.72 18.42
C PRO A 124 22.44 -3.70 18.90
N SER A 125 23.55 -3.79 18.18
CA SER A 125 24.62 -4.75 18.48
C SER A 125 25.18 -4.63 19.90
N GLY A 126 25.19 -3.41 20.47
CA GLY A 126 25.64 -3.15 21.83
C GLY A 126 24.78 -3.81 22.93
N ILE A 127 23.53 -4.21 22.65
CA ILE A 127 22.62 -4.76 23.67
C ILE A 127 23.11 -6.11 24.22
N ILE A 128 23.85 -6.88 23.41
CA ILE A 128 24.33 -8.20 23.79
C ILE A 128 25.23 -8.11 25.02
N LYS A 129 26.12 -7.11 25.05
CA LYS A 129 27.00 -6.86 26.20
C LYS A 129 26.20 -6.64 27.47
N ILE A 130 25.12 -5.85 27.39
CA ILE A 130 24.23 -5.53 28.51
C ILE A 130 23.53 -6.79 29.02
N PHE A 131 22.98 -7.61 28.12
CA PHE A 131 22.33 -8.88 28.49
C PHE A 131 23.30 -9.92 29.05
N THR A 132 24.58 -9.89 28.65
CA THR A 132 25.59 -10.79 29.20
C THR A 132 26.22 -10.30 30.50
N SER A 133 26.26 -8.98 30.74
CA SER A 133 26.83 -8.40 31.95
C SER A 133 25.84 -8.34 33.11
N ASN A 134 24.54 -8.40 32.84
CA ASN A 134 23.48 -8.38 33.84
C ASN A 134 22.80 -9.77 33.90
N PRO A 135 22.87 -10.52 35.02
CA PRO A 135 22.25 -11.85 35.13
C PRO A 135 20.71 -11.81 35.12
N SER A 136 20.10 -10.66 35.37
CA SER A 136 18.65 -10.46 35.38
C SER A 136 18.27 -9.16 34.66
N PRO A 137 18.38 -9.12 33.30
CA PRO A 137 17.98 -7.96 32.55
C PRO A 137 16.47 -7.73 32.67
N ALA A 138 16.02 -6.48 32.50
CA ALA A 138 14.60 -6.16 32.42
C ALA A 138 13.92 -7.02 31.34
N VAL A 139 12.77 -7.60 31.65
CA VAL A 139 12.01 -8.42 30.70
C VAL A 139 11.42 -7.52 29.63
N LEU A 140 11.66 -7.82 28.35
CA LEU A 140 11.00 -7.11 27.26
C LEU A 140 9.56 -7.62 27.15
N SER A 141 8.60 -6.72 27.32
CA SER A 141 7.18 -7.03 27.29
C SER A 141 6.45 -6.02 26.43
N PHE A 142 5.44 -6.48 25.71
CA PHE A 142 4.66 -5.62 24.83
C PHE A 142 3.23 -6.12 24.68
N LYS A 143 2.36 -5.17 24.35
CA LYS A 143 0.97 -5.39 24.00
C LYS A 143 0.80 -5.18 22.50
N LEU A 144 0.31 -6.21 21.82
CA LEU A 144 -0.11 -6.12 20.43
C LEU A 144 -1.53 -5.56 20.39
N LYS A 145 -1.76 -4.49 19.62
CA LYS A 145 -3.05 -3.81 19.47
C LYS A 145 -3.75 -4.22 18.18
N ASN A 146 -5.08 -4.02 18.14
CA ASN A 146 -5.95 -4.31 17.01
C ASN A 146 -5.96 -5.80 16.60
N THR A 147 -5.80 -6.69 17.57
CA THR A 147 -5.80 -8.15 17.33
C THR A 147 -7.16 -8.70 16.92
N ASN A 148 -8.23 -7.96 17.16
CA ASN A 148 -9.59 -8.29 16.73
C ASN A 148 -9.74 -8.31 15.21
N LYS A 149 -8.86 -7.59 14.50
CA LYS A 149 -8.76 -7.59 13.04
C LYS A 149 -7.92 -8.75 12.51
N LEU A 150 -7.33 -9.57 13.36
CA LEU A 150 -6.52 -10.72 12.97
C LEU A 150 -7.34 -12.00 13.03
N GLU A 151 -7.16 -12.85 12.02
CA GLU A 151 -7.74 -14.18 11.98
C GLU A 151 -6.84 -15.18 12.69
N GLN A 152 -5.52 -15.05 12.48
CA GLN A 152 -4.53 -15.96 13.02
C GLN A 152 -3.30 -15.18 13.46
N ILE A 153 -2.74 -15.57 14.62
CA ILE A 153 -1.47 -15.08 15.14
C ILE A 153 -0.60 -16.29 15.47
N LEU A 154 0.59 -16.34 14.89
CA LEU A 154 1.59 -17.39 15.05
C LEU A 154 2.83 -16.80 15.73
N PRO A 155 2.89 -16.80 17.08
CA PRO A 155 4.04 -16.31 17.82
C PRO A 155 5.23 -17.27 17.70
N ASN A 156 6.45 -16.72 17.76
CA ASN A 156 7.67 -17.51 17.85
C ASN A 156 7.79 -18.11 19.26
N GLN A 157 7.34 -19.36 19.41
CA GLN A 157 7.27 -20.08 20.69
C GLN A 157 8.63 -20.27 21.38
N GLN A 158 9.74 -20.12 20.67
CA GLN A 158 11.08 -20.24 21.26
C GLN A 158 11.46 -19.00 22.06
N ILE A 159 10.97 -17.83 21.67
CA ILE A 159 11.39 -16.54 22.26
C ILE A 159 10.25 -15.77 22.90
N LEU A 160 9.00 -16.19 22.71
CA LEU A 160 7.82 -15.43 23.10
C LEU A 160 6.89 -16.27 23.98
N TYR A 161 6.53 -15.70 25.13
CA TYR A 161 5.43 -16.15 25.97
C TYR A 161 4.21 -15.28 25.73
N SER A 162 3.02 -15.87 25.88
CA SER A 162 1.74 -15.19 25.84
C SER A 162 0.83 -15.78 26.91
N ASP A 163 -0.11 -14.99 27.42
CA ASP A 163 -1.09 -15.46 28.40
C ASP A 163 -2.26 -16.17 27.67
N PRO A 164 -2.43 -17.49 27.83
CA PRO A 164 -3.54 -18.21 27.19
C PRO A 164 -4.90 -17.89 27.81
N SER A 165 -4.92 -17.32 29.02
CA SER A 165 -6.15 -16.97 29.74
C SER A 165 -6.70 -15.59 29.36
N GLN A 166 -5.92 -14.80 28.61
CA GLN A 166 -6.34 -13.49 28.14
C GLN A 166 -7.55 -13.59 27.20
N SER A 167 -8.60 -12.84 27.54
CA SER A 167 -9.88 -12.81 26.81
C SER A 167 -10.14 -11.51 26.04
N ASP A 168 -9.25 -10.51 26.14
CA ASP A 168 -9.37 -9.29 25.34
C ASP A 168 -9.24 -9.63 23.85
N SER A 169 -10.28 -9.30 23.08
CA SER A 169 -10.30 -9.55 21.64
C SER A 169 -9.43 -8.57 20.86
N SER A 170 -9.20 -7.37 21.40
CA SER A 170 -8.57 -6.23 20.73
C SER A 170 -7.09 -6.08 21.03
N THR A 171 -6.60 -6.69 22.11
CA THR A 171 -5.20 -6.68 22.48
C THR A 171 -4.68 -8.05 22.93
N LYS A 172 -3.38 -8.27 22.77
CA LYS A 172 -2.70 -9.48 23.26
C LYS A 172 -1.35 -9.16 23.87
N ASP A 173 -1.11 -9.61 25.08
CA ASP A 173 0.13 -9.37 25.83
C ASP A 173 1.17 -10.47 25.58
N PHE A 174 2.41 -10.04 25.43
CA PHE A 174 3.55 -10.91 25.17
C PHE A 174 4.77 -10.52 26.01
N TRP A 175 5.54 -11.53 26.41
CA TRP A 175 6.79 -11.38 27.15
C TRP A 175 7.88 -12.19 26.46
N LEU A 176 9.07 -11.62 26.28
CA LEU A 176 10.17 -12.36 25.68
C LEU A 176 10.88 -13.25 26.71
N ASN A 177 11.23 -14.45 26.29
CA ASN A 177 12.20 -15.28 27.01
C ASN A 177 13.60 -14.66 26.83
N MET A 178 14.04 -13.92 27.84
CA MET A 178 15.32 -13.21 27.81
C MET A 178 16.54 -14.15 27.67
N GLN A 179 16.45 -15.39 28.15
CA GLN A 179 17.53 -16.38 28.01
C GLN A 179 17.67 -16.81 26.55
N ASN A 180 16.57 -17.21 25.91
CA ASN A 180 16.57 -17.63 24.51
C ASN A 180 16.87 -16.48 23.57
N LEU A 181 16.37 -15.26 23.87
CA LEU A 181 16.71 -14.05 23.12
C LEU A 181 18.21 -13.76 23.19
N THR A 182 18.81 -13.83 24.38
CA THR A 182 20.25 -13.57 24.55
C THR A 182 21.09 -14.60 23.78
N ALA A 183 20.72 -15.88 23.83
CA ALA A 183 21.38 -16.93 23.06
C ALA A 183 21.26 -16.70 21.55
N TYR A 184 20.07 -16.32 21.08
CA TYR A 184 19.84 -15.99 19.67
C TYR A 184 20.71 -14.82 19.20
N LEU A 185 20.70 -13.71 19.94
CA LEU A 185 21.45 -12.51 19.59
C LEU A 185 22.97 -12.76 19.62
N ARG A 186 23.46 -13.55 20.58
CA ARG A 186 24.87 -13.98 20.62
C ARG A 186 25.24 -14.73 19.36
N LYS A 187 24.47 -15.76 18.99
CA LYS A 187 24.70 -16.54 17.77
C LYS A 187 24.65 -15.66 16.51
N ALA A 188 23.69 -14.75 16.43
CA ALA A 188 23.59 -13.80 15.32
C ALA A 188 24.83 -12.88 15.24
N SER A 189 25.37 -12.46 16.39
CA SER A 189 26.59 -11.65 16.43
C SER A 189 27.86 -12.39 16.05
N GLU A 190 27.95 -13.68 16.36
CA GLU A 190 29.05 -14.54 15.93
C GLU A 190 29.01 -14.76 14.40
N GLN A 191 27.80 -14.89 13.84
CA GLN A 191 27.61 -15.05 12.39
C GLN A 191 27.87 -13.75 11.62
N ASN A 192 27.49 -12.60 12.18
CA ASN A 192 27.70 -11.30 11.56
C ASN A 192 28.11 -10.22 12.58
N PRO A 193 29.40 -10.16 12.95
CA PRO A 193 29.90 -9.21 13.96
C PRO A 193 29.85 -7.75 13.50
N ALA A 194 29.85 -7.51 12.18
CA ALA A 194 29.84 -6.15 11.61
C ALA A 194 28.43 -5.52 11.56
N ALA A 195 27.38 -6.29 11.86
CA ALA A 195 26.02 -5.79 11.84
C ALA A 195 25.78 -4.75 12.95
N SER A 196 25.18 -3.63 12.60
CA SER A 196 24.75 -2.62 13.59
C SER A 196 23.49 -3.04 14.34
N TYR A 197 22.67 -3.90 13.74
CA TYR A 197 21.41 -4.39 14.30
C TYR A 197 21.22 -5.88 14.00
N TYR A 198 20.57 -6.57 14.93
CA TYR A 198 20.12 -7.95 14.78
C TYR A 198 18.59 -8.00 14.78
N ASN A 199 18.03 -8.58 13.72
CA ASN A 199 16.59 -8.70 13.53
C ASN A 199 16.11 -10.04 14.09
N VAL A 200 15.01 -10.02 14.83
CA VAL A 200 14.39 -11.20 15.43
C VAL A 200 12.93 -11.24 15.01
N ASP A 201 12.54 -12.32 14.33
CA ASP A 201 11.16 -12.56 13.94
C ASP A 201 10.33 -12.98 15.16
N ILE A 202 9.36 -12.14 15.52
CA ILE A 202 8.58 -12.29 16.75
C ILE A 202 7.29 -13.06 16.51
N LEU A 203 6.55 -12.67 15.48
CA LEU A 203 5.28 -13.31 15.14
C LEU A 203 4.95 -13.13 13.67
N LYS A 204 4.13 -14.04 13.16
CA LYS A 204 3.44 -13.91 11.89
C LYS A 204 1.94 -13.80 12.15
N TYR A 205 1.23 -13.08 11.32
CA TYR A 205 -0.21 -12.95 11.45
C TYR A 205 -0.91 -12.96 10.09
N GLN A 206 -2.16 -13.41 10.09
CA GLN A 206 -3.06 -13.26 8.96
C GLN A 206 -4.14 -12.26 9.39
N ALA A 207 -4.21 -11.13 8.68
CA ALA A 207 -5.27 -10.18 8.91
C ALA A 207 -6.57 -10.75 8.35
N ARG A 208 -7.65 -10.61 9.11
CA ARG A 208 -8.98 -10.92 8.65
C ARG A 208 -9.31 -9.86 7.58
N PRO A 209 -9.62 -10.24 6.32
CA PRO A 209 -10.23 -9.31 5.37
C PRO A 209 -11.40 -8.62 6.06
N PHE A 210 -11.66 -7.34 5.77
CA PHE A 210 -12.64 -6.50 6.44
C PHE A 210 -14.05 -7.13 6.38
N LEU A 211 -14.32 -8.07 7.29
CA LEU A 211 -15.55 -8.86 7.41
C LEU A 211 -16.47 -8.27 8.48
N PHE A 212 -16.11 -7.13 9.07
CA PHE A 212 -16.75 -6.63 10.28
C PHE A 212 -17.24 -5.18 10.16
N LEU A 213 -18.02 -4.94 9.12
CA LEU A 213 -19.13 -3.97 9.14
C LEU A 213 -20.44 -4.57 8.57
N CYS A 214 -20.55 -5.90 8.45
CA CYS A 214 -21.78 -6.59 8.03
C CYS A 214 -22.39 -7.38 9.19
N THR A 215 -22.82 -6.70 10.25
CA THR A 215 -23.93 -7.17 11.10
C THR A 215 -25.27 -6.70 10.55
N LEU A 216 -25.46 -6.75 9.23
CA LEU A 216 -26.75 -6.79 8.52
C LEU A 216 -26.50 -6.89 7.00
N SER A 217 -26.86 -8.04 6.42
CA SER A 217 -27.08 -8.29 4.98
C SER A 217 -25.86 -8.45 4.04
N VAL A 218 -25.87 -9.59 3.34
CA VAL A 218 -25.55 -9.82 1.91
C VAL A 218 -24.12 -9.50 1.41
N ALA A 219 -23.41 -10.57 1.03
CA ALA A 219 -22.22 -10.62 0.17
C ALA A 219 -21.00 -9.79 0.63
N SER A 220 -19.99 -10.50 1.16
CA SER A 220 -18.66 -9.97 1.46
C SER A 220 -17.98 -9.40 0.21
N ASN A 221 -17.68 -8.10 0.23
CA ASN A 221 -16.94 -7.42 -0.84
C ASN A 221 -15.46 -7.32 -0.48
N GLY A 222 -14.67 -8.38 -0.74
CA GLY A 222 -13.22 -8.43 -0.49
C GLY A 222 -12.44 -7.24 -1.09
N ILE A 223 -13.00 -6.62 -2.14
CA ILE A 223 -12.48 -5.42 -2.80
C ILE A 223 -12.31 -4.20 -1.86
N GLN A 224 -13.01 -4.14 -0.73
CA GLN A 224 -12.83 -3.04 0.22
C GLN A 224 -11.51 -3.14 0.99
N SER A 225 -10.96 -4.34 1.13
CA SER A 225 -9.68 -4.57 1.82
C SER A 225 -8.47 -4.49 0.90
N THR A 226 -8.66 -4.21 -0.39
CA THR A 226 -7.57 -4.08 -1.37
C THR A 226 -7.19 -2.61 -1.54
N PRO A 227 -5.89 -2.25 -1.42
CA PRO A 227 -5.44 -0.86 -1.55
C PRO A 227 -5.47 -0.32 -2.99
N LEU A 228 -5.50 -1.24 -3.96
CA LEU A 228 -5.67 -0.92 -5.38
C LEU A 228 -6.71 -1.87 -5.97
N ASN A 229 -7.83 -1.31 -6.38
CA ASN A 229 -8.92 -2.06 -7.00
C ASN A 229 -8.70 -2.13 -8.51
N LEU A 230 -8.92 -3.31 -9.09
CA LEU A 230 -8.66 -3.58 -10.50
C LEU A 230 -9.92 -4.11 -11.19
N ALA A 231 -10.13 -3.67 -12.44
CA ALA A 231 -11.11 -4.23 -13.34
C ALA A 231 -10.48 -4.42 -14.73
N VAL A 232 -10.58 -5.63 -15.27
CA VAL A 232 -9.90 -6.02 -16.51
C VAL A 232 -10.90 -6.43 -17.57
N TYR A 233 -10.69 -5.94 -18.79
CA TYR A 233 -11.51 -6.22 -19.97
C TYR A 233 -10.62 -6.65 -21.13
N TRP A 234 -10.99 -7.77 -21.74
CA TRP A 234 -10.31 -8.33 -22.90
C TRP A 234 -11.29 -8.43 -24.07
N LYS A 235 -10.81 -8.05 -25.26
CA LYS A 235 -11.51 -8.29 -26.52
C LYS A 235 -10.54 -8.94 -27.49
N CYS A 236 -10.63 -10.27 -27.58
CA CYS A 236 -9.76 -11.07 -28.44
C CYS A 236 -10.43 -11.28 -29.79
N SER A 237 -9.76 -10.84 -30.86
CA SER A 237 -10.15 -11.10 -32.25
C SER A 237 -9.01 -11.87 -32.96
N PRO A 238 -9.26 -12.52 -34.12
CA PRO A 238 -8.24 -13.33 -34.78
C PRO A 238 -6.96 -12.55 -35.17
N GLY A 239 -7.08 -11.28 -35.54
CA GLY A 239 -5.93 -10.44 -35.94
C GLY A 239 -5.50 -9.41 -34.89
N THR A 240 -6.30 -9.16 -33.85
CA THR A 240 -6.03 -8.11 -32.87
C THR A 240 -6.60 -8.43 -31.51
N THR A 241 -5.90 -8.02 -30.45
CA THR A 241 -6.41 -8.06 -29.08
C THR A 241 -6.41 -6.67 -28.47
N ASP A 242 -7.58 -6.24 -28.00
CA ASP A 242 -7.72 -5.00 -27.21
C ASP A 242 -7.80 -5.35 -25.71
N LEU A 243 -7.00 -4.65 -24.92
CA LEU A 243 -6.92 -4.76 -23.47
C LEU A 243 -7.29 -3.42 -22.83
N ARG A 244 -8.10 -3.48 -21.77
CA ARG A 244 -8.32 -2.35 -20.85
C ARG A 244 -8.19 -2.80 -19.41
N VAL A 245 -7.38 -2.11 -18.63
CA VAL A 245 -7.21 -2.31 -17.18
C VAL A 245 -7.56 -1.00 -16.49
N ASP A 246 -8.68 -0.98 -15.78
CA ASP A 246 -9.04 0.15 -14.93
C ASP A 246 -8.54 -0.11 -13.51
N TYR A 247 -7.95 0.93 -12.90
CA TYR A 247 -7.47 0.87 -11.52
C TYR A 247 -8.02 2.02 -10.70
N ARG A 248 -8.22 1.78 -9.41
CA ARG A 248 -8.67 2.79 -8.44
C ARG A 248 -7.98 2.60 -7.11
N TYR A 249 -7.29 3.65 -6.66
CA TYR A 249 -6.76 3.72 -5.30
C TYR A 249 -7.87 3.67 -4.26
N ASN A 250 -7.65 2.92 -3.18
CA ASN A 250 -8.62 2.73 -2.11
C ASN A 250 -8.00 3.13 -0.75
N PRO A 251 -8.21 4.38 -0.28
CA PRO A 251 -7.70 4.81 1.02
C PRO A 251 -8.34 4.07 2.19
N GLU A 252 -9.60 3.64 2.06
CA GLU A 252 -10.38 2.99 3.13
C GLU A 252 -9.83 1.61 3.54
N SER A 253 -8.97 1.00 2.71
CA SER A 253 -8.30 -0.24 3.09
C SER A 253 -7.13 -0.04 4.05
N MET A 254 -6.79 1.21 4.37
CA MET A 254 -5.65 1.59 5.22
C MET A 254 -6.15 2.39 6.42
N LEU A 255 -5.53 2.18 7.59
CA LEU A 255 -5.84 3.00 8.76
C LEU A 255 -5.33 4.44 8.60
N SER A 256 -4.16 4.59 7.99
CA SER A 256 -3.57 5.85 7.60
C SER A 256 -3.22 5.77 6.12
N PRO A 257 -3.99 6.42 5.22
CA PRO A 257 -3.75 6.37 3.78
C PRO A 257 -2.33 6.80 3.42
N SER A 258 -1.69 6.02 2.56
CA SER A 258 -0.29 6.21 2.15
C SER A 258 -0.14 5.90 0.66
N PRO A 259 0.73 6.62 -0.07
CA PRO A 259 0.89 6.42 -1.50
C PRO A 259 1.39 5.01 -1.82
N LEU A 260 0.88 4.44 -2.92
CA LEU A 260 1.42 3.23 -3.52
C LEU A 260 2.54 3.63 -4.47
N CYS A 261 3.77 3.25 -4.12
CA CYS A 261 4.96 3.51 -4.91
C CYS A 261 5.35 2.30 -5.75
N ASN A 262 6.19 2.55 -6.77
CA ASN A 262 6.72 1.52 -7.67
C ASN A 262 5.61 0.65 -8.29
N VAL A 263 4.50 1.27 -8.69
CA VAL A 263 3.35 0.54 -9.23
C VAL A 263 3.69 0.00 -10.63
N GLN A 264 3.63 -1.32 -10.77
CA GLN A 264 3.91 -2.01 -12.03
C GLN A 264 2.75 -2.93 -12.38
N VAL A 265 2.35 -2.92 -13.66
CA VAL A 265 1.32 -3.82 -14.20
C VAL A 265 1.94 -4.63 -15.32
N LEU A 266 1.97 -5.95 -15.15
CA LEU A 266 2.56 -6.89 -16.09
C LEU A 266 1.46 -7.76 -16.69
N VAL A 267 1.29 -7.70 -18.01
CA VAL A 267 0.23 -8.43 -18.71
C VAL A 267 0.83 -9.35 -19.76
N PRO A 268 0.72 -10.68 -19.59
CA PRO A 268 1.08 -11.65 -20.63
C PRO A 268 0.04 -11.64 -21.75
N VAL A 269 0.51 -11.70 -23.00
CA VAL A 269 -0.34 -11.74 -24.20
C VAL A 269 0.26 -12.75 -25.18
N ASP A 270 -0.52 -13.77 -25.58
CA ASP A 270 -0.16 -14.78 -26.57
C ASP A 270 -0.71 -14.41 -27.97
N GLY A 271 -0.54 -15.33 -28.94
CA GLY A 271 -1.04 -15.16 -30.31
C GLY A 271 -0.06 -14.50 -31.30
N GLY A 272 1.25 -14.58 -31.01
CA GLY A 272 2.29 -14.06 -31.91
C GLY A 272 2.19 -12.54 -32.09
N VAL A 273 2.35 -11.78 -31.00
CA VAL A 273 2.27 -10.32 -31.04
C VAL A 273 3.36 -9.76 -31.96
N THR A 274 2.95 -9.08 -33.02
CA THR A 274 3.84 -8.44 -34.00
C THR A 274 4.02 -6.96 -33.73
N ASN A 275 3.00 -6.30 -33.17
CA ASN A 275 2.99 -4.88 -32.86
C ASN A 275 2.12 -4.59 -31.64
N MET A 276 2.50 -3.59 -30.85
CA MET A 276 1.80 -3.15 -29.65
C MET A 276 1.66 -1.63 -29.65
N GLN A 277 0.44 -1.16 -29.41
CA GLN A 277 0.13 0.24 -29.16
C GLN A 277 -0.51 0.37 -27.79
N SER A 278 -0.08 1.31 -26.95
CA SER A 278 -0.66 1.47 -25.61
C SER A 278 -0.74 2.91 -25.15
N LEU A 279 -1.70 3.15 -24.27
CA LEU A 279 -1.90 4.41 -23.56
C LEU A 279 -2.26 4.14 -22.09
N PRO A 280 -1.44 4.58 -21.11
CA PRO A 280 -0.13 5.20 -21.26
C PRO A 280 0.90 4.25 -21.92
N PRO A 281 2.07 4.75 -22.36
CA PRO A 281 3.11 3.93 -22.98
C PRO A 281 3.54 2.78 -22.05
N ALA A 282 3.64 1.59 -22.61
CA ALA A 282 4.16 0.40 -21.96
C ALA A 282 5.31 -0.19 -22.77
N VAL A 283 6.11 -1.01 -22.09
CA VAL A 283 7.23 -1.73 -22.70
C VAL A 283 6.77 -3.14 -23.06
N TRP A 284 6.89 -3.51 -24.33
CA TRP A 284 6.70 -4.87 -24.79
C TRP A 284 8.01 -5.67 -24.66
N ASN A 285 7.93 -6.87 -24.08
CA ASN A 285 9.02 -7.84 -24.05
C ASN A 285 8.62 -9.07 -24.88
N SER A 286 9.24 -9.22 -26.04
CA SER A 286 9.00 -10.33 -26.98
C SER A 286 9.59 -11.66 -26.53
N GLU A 287 10.62 -11.68 -25.67
CA GLU A 287 11.19 -12.93 -25.15
C GLU A 287 10.23 -13.60 -24.16
N GLN A 288 9.49 -12.80 -23.40
CA GLN A 288 8.55 -13.28 -22.37
C GLN A 288 7.08 -13.21 -22.80
N ASN A 289 6.78 -12.60 -23.95
CA ASN A 289 5.42 -12.27 -24.40
C ASN A 289 4.60 -11.49 -23.36
N LYS A 290 5.21 -10.42 -22.83
CA LYS A 290 4.61 -9.60 -21.76
C LYS A 290 4.71 -8.11 -22.05
N SER A 291 3.67 -7.39 -21.70
CA SER A 291 3.65 -5.93 -21.63
C SER A 291 3.80 -5.46 -20.19
N LEU A 292 4.60 -4.42 -19.98
CA LEU A 292 4.87 -3.83 -18.67
C LEU A 292 4.54 -2.33 -18.67
N TRP A 293 3.62 -1.94 -17.81
CA TRP A 293 3.40 -0.55 -17.41
C TRP A 293 4.14 -0.26 -16.10
N LYS A 294 4.83 0.87 -16.05
CA LYS A 294 5.35 1.46 -14.82
C LYS A 294 4.60 2.77 -14.58
N LEU A 295 3.79 2.82 -13.53
CA LEU A 295 3.00 3.98 -13.19
C LEU A 295 3.74 4.82 -12.15
N SER A 296 3.46 6.12 -12.14
CA SER A 296 3.86 7.00 -11.04
C SER A 296 3.15 6.58 -9.75
N ASP A 297 3.63 7.13 -8.63
CA ASP A 297 3.01 6.87 -7.33
C ASP A 297 1.52 7.24 -7.33
N ILE A 298 0.71 6.33 -6.77
CA ILE A 298 -0.75 6.44 -6.76
C ILE A 298 -1.21 6.78 -5.34
N SER A 299 -1.97 7.86 -5.20
CA SER A 299 -2.54 8.33 -3.94
C SER A 299 -3.81 9.15 -4.18
N GLU A 300 -4.50 9.57 -3.11
CA GLU A 300 -5.63 10.52 -3.20
C GLU A 300 -5.24 11.86 -3.82
N LYS A 301 -3.96 12.23 -3.74
CA LYS A 301 -3.43 13.48 -4.29
C LYS A 301 -3.02 13.36 -5.77
N SER A 302 -2.98 12.14 -6.30
CA SER A 302 -2.68 11.89 -7.71
C SER A 302 -3.85 12.34 -8.58
N GLU A 303 -3.62 12.50 -9.88
CA GLU A 303 -4.69 12.84 -10.84
C GLU A 303 -5.87 11.87 -10.73
N ASN A 304 -7.09 12.40 -10.85
CA ASN A 304 -8.34 11.64 -10.69
C ASN A 304 -8.42 10.83 -9.38
N GLU A 305 -7.84 11.35 -8.29
CA GLU A 305 -7.87 10.73 -6.96
C GLU A 305 -7.27 9.30 -6.96
N GLY A 306 -6.25 9.08 -7.79
CA GLY A 306 -5.58 7.79 -7.92
C GLY A 306 -6.36 6.76 -8.75
N SER A 307 -7.35 7.20 -9.53
CA SER A 307 -8.04 6.37 -10.52
C SER A 307 -7.46 6.55 -11.93
N GLY A 308 -7.44 5.49 -12.73
CA GLY A 308 -6.97 5.57 -14.11
C GLY A 308 -7.31 4.34 -14.96
N SER A 309 -6.84 4.35 -16.20
CA SER A 309 -7.10 3.30 -17.19
C SER A 309 -5.85 3.07 -18.04
N LEU A 310 -5.46 1.81 -18.18
CA LEU A 310 -4.41 1.35 -19.09
C LEU A 310 -5.10 0.70 -20.29
N ARG A 311 -4.72 1.10 -21.50
CA ARG A 311 -5.26 0.53 -22.73
C ARG A 311 -4.13 0.06 -23.62
N ALA A 312 -4.29 -1.10 -24.23
CA ALA A 312 -3.39 -1.58 -25.25
C ALA A 312 -4.15 -2.27 -26.38
N LYS A 313 -3.59 -2.18 -27.58
CA LYS A 313 -3.97 -2.94 -28.74
C LYS A 313 -2.74 -3.71 -29.23
N PHE A 314 -2.91 -5.01 -29.44
CA PHE A 314 -1.88 -5.93 -29.90
C PHE A 314 -2.30 -6.47 -31.28
N ASP A 315 -1.42 -6.36 -32.27
CA ASP A 315 -1.63 -6.98 -33.58
C ASP A 315 -1.00 -8.38 -33.58
N LEU A 316 -1.74 -9.38 -34.03
CA LEU A 316 -1.43 -10.81 -33.86
C LEU A 316 -1.13 -11.49 -35.20
N SER A 317 -0.13 -12.36 -35.25
CA SER A 317 0.11 -13.27 -36.38
C SER A 317 -0.58 -14.62 -36.23
N GLU A 318 -0.81 -15.08 -35.01
CA GLU A 318 -1.33 -16.40 -34.66
C GLU A 318 -2.50 -16.30 -33.67
N GLY A 319 -3.39 -15.33 -33.88
CA GLY A 319 -4.54 -15.12 -32.98
C GLY A 319 -5.67 -16.14 -33.15
N PRO A 320 -6.70 -16.09 -32.28
CA PRO A 320 -6.90 -15.11 -31.20
C PRO A 320 -6.05 -15.41 -29.96
N SER A 321 -5.75 -14.35 -29.18
CA SER A 321 -5.10 -14.52 -27.88
C SER A 321 -6.06 -15.07 -26.81
N ASN A 322 -5.53 -15.77 -25.81
CA ASN A 322 -6.27 -16.20 -24.63
C ASN A 322 -6.11 -15.19 -23.48
N PRO A 323 -7.20 -14.68 -22.89
CA PRO A 323 -7.10 -13.82 -21.71
C PRO A 323 -6.31 -14.50 -20.59
N ALA A 324 -5.25 -13.84 -20.16
CA ALA A 324 -4.35 -14.35 -19.13
C ALA A 324 -4.39 -13.47 -17.87
N THR A 325 -4.00 -14.05 -16.74
CA THR A 325 -3.91 -13.31 -15.47
C THR A 325 -2.78 -12.30 -15.54
N LEU A 326 -3.12 -11.02 -15.38
CA LEU A 326 -2.13 -9.96 -15.18
C LEU A 326 -1.61 -9.97 -13.74
N ALA A 327 -0.41 -9.44 -13.55
CA ALA A 327 0.18 -9.27 -12.24
C ALA A 327 0.37 -7.78 -11.92
N VAL A 328 0.13 -7.40 -10.66
CA VAL A 328 0.38 -6.04 -10.18
C VAL A 328 1.37 -6.05 -9.03
N GLN A 329 2.33 -5.12 -9.07
CA GLN A 329 3.29 -4.91 -7.99
C GLN A 329 3.26 -3.48 -7.50
N PHE A 330 3.34 -3.28 -6.18
CA PHE A 330 3.51 -1.99 -5.54
C PHE A 330 4.05 -2.17 -4.12
N LEU A 331 4.54 -1.07 -3.55
CA LEU A 331 4.98 -0.97 -2.16
C LEU A 331 4.36 0.28 -1.55
N SER A 332 4.03 0.24 -0.27
CA SER A 332 3.73 1.42 0.54
C SER A 332 4.51 1.37 1.84
N GLU A 333 4.98 2.54 2.29
CA GLU A 333 5.64 2.73 3.57
C GLU A 333 4.86 3.74 4.43
N GLY A 334 4.92 3.57 5.75
CA GLY A 334 4.27 4.43 6.74
C GLY A 334 2.94 3.91 7.28
N SER A 335 2.41 2.80 6.76
CA SER A 335 1.10 2.25 7.16
C SER A 335 1.05 0.72 7.13
N THR A 336 0.02 0.16 7.75
CA THR A 336 -0.39 -1.25 7.67
C THR A 336 -1.84 -1.34 7.22
N LEU A 337 -2.19 -2.41 6.53
CA LEU A 337 -3.56 -2.74 6.14
C LEU A 337 -4.34 -3.31 7.32
N SER A 338 -3.68 -4.10 8.18
CA SER A 338 -4.33 -4.66 9.38
C SER A 338 -4.62 -3.62 10.46
N GLY A 339 -3.86 -2.53 10.49
CA GLY A 339 -3.85 -1.56 11.57
C GLY A 339 -3.19 -2.08 12.86
N VAL A 340 -2.53 -3.24 12.84
CA VAL A 340 -1.79 -3.77 14.01
C VAL A 340 -0.74 -2.76 14.46
N ASP A 341 -0.60 -2.66 15.78
CA ASP A 341 0.42 -1.82 16.41
C ASP A 341 0.98 -2.48 17.66
N LEU A 342 2.08 -1.92 18.18
CA LEU A 342 2.73 -2.39 19.39
C LEU A 342 2.84 -1.27 20.43
N GLU A 343 2.59 -1.62 21.67
CA GLU A 343 2.86 -0.79 22.85
C GLU A 343 3.80 -1.54 23.79
N LEU A 344 4.89 -0.90 24.23
CA LEU A 344 5.79 -1.50 25.22
C LEU A 344 5.16 -1.47 26.61
N VAL A 345 5.41 -2.52 27.38
CA VAL A 345 5.00 -2.63 28.78
C VAL A 345 6.23 -2.60 29.66
N GLY A 346 6.27 -1.66 30.61
CA GLY A 346 7.42 -1.41 31.49
C GLY A 346 8.36 -0.31 30.97
N THR A 347 9.41 -0.02 31.74
CA THR A 347 10.31 1.13 31.51
C THR A 347 11.71 0.74 31.02
N GLY A 348 12.05 -0.56 31.01
CA GLY A 348 13.40 -1.03 30.66
C GLY A 348 13.74 -0.91 29.17
N TYR A 349 12.76 -0.64 28.32
CA TYR A 349 12.92 -0.53 26.87
C TYR A 349 12.17 0.66 26.31
N ARG A 350 12.66 1.19 25.19
CA ARG A 350 11.97 2.23 24.42
C ARG A 350 12.02 1.94 22.93
N LEU A 351 10.99 2.35 22.22
CA LEU A 351 10.94 2.29 20.77
C LEU A 351 11.78 3.44 20.19
N SER A 352 12.84 3.08 19.47
CA SER A 352 13.65 4.01 18.69
C SER A 352 13.05 4.29 17.31
N LEU A 353 12.35 3.30 16.74
CA LEU A 353 11.69 3.39 15.46
C LEU A 353 10.54 2.37 15.41
N VAL A 354 9.42 2.77 14.82
CA VAL A 354 8.35 1.86 14.40
C VAL A 354 8.22 2.00 12.89
N LYS A 355 8.69 0.99 12.16
CA LYS A 355 8.57 0.93 10.71
C LYS A 355 7.30 0.15 10.35
N LYS A 356 6.45 0.72 9.50
CA LYS A 356 5.24 0.08 8.97
C LYS A 356 5.31 0.11 7.45
N ARG A 357 5.05 -1.02 6.80
CA ARG A 357 4.99 -1.10 5.33
C ARG A 357 4.11 -2.24 4.89
N PHE A 358 3.59 -2.15 3.67
CA PHE A 358 2.95 -3.27 2.99
C PHE A 358 3.34 -3.30 1.51
N ALA A 359 3.39 -4.50 0.95
CA ALA A 359 3.68 -4.70 -0.47
C ALA A 359 2.75 -5.74 -1.09
N THR A 360 2.72 -5.80 -2.41
CA THR A 360 2.07 -6.88 -3.13
C THR A 360 2.77 -8.22 -2.89
N GLY A 361 1.99 -9.24 -2.54
CA GLY A 361 2.39 -10.64 -2.66
C GLY A 361 2.13 -11.13 -4.09
N LYS A 362 1.21 -12.09 -4.23
CA LYS A 362 0.58 -12.47 -5.50
C LYS A 362 -0.70 -11.67 -5.68
N ILE A 363 -0.66 -10.69 -6.58
CA ILE A 363 -1.84 -9.97 -7.09
C ILE A 363 -1.96 -10.24 -8.58
#